data_AF-A0A6N2USD2-F1
#
_entry.id   AF-A0A6N2USD2-F1
#
_cell.length_a   1.000
_cell.length_b   1.000
_cell.length_c   1.000
_cell.angle_alpha   90.00
_cell.angle_beta   90.00
_cell.angle_gamma   90.00
#
_symmetry.space_group_name_H-M   'P 1'
#
loop_
_entity.id
_entity.type
_entity.pdbx_description
1 polymer ?
#
loop_
_entity_poly.entity_id
_entity_poly.type
_entity_poly.pdbx_seq_one_letter_code
_entity_poly.pdbx_strand_id
1 'polypeptide(L)'
;MKKSVSRSSRGGFTLIEIVVSTALLAVVCTGFLMMTAANAGQLSGEQRLEQSNYNLSALAVEGEGEPTGETIAVEFGLEEGNGVREIFEQYEITESEEDTGNHMTFYRHR
;
A
#
# COMPACT_ATOMS: atom_id res chain seq x y z
N MET A 1 -6.82 2.27 79.69
CA MET A 1 -6.38 2.61 78.31
C MET A 1 -6.12 1.30 77.55
N LYS A 2 -7.03 0.90 76.64
CA LYS A 2 -6.81 -0.25 75.74
C LYS A 2 -6.17 0.27 74.47
N LYS A 3 -4.93 -0.16 74.17
CA LYS A 3 -4.20 0.23 72.94
C LYS A 3 -4.92 -0.35 71.73
N SER A 4 -5.39 0.51 70.83
CA SER A 4 -5.88 0.12 69.50
C SER A 4 -4.70 -0.34 68.66
N VAL A 5 -4.66 -1.63 68.31
CA VAL A 5 -3.72 -2.15 67.32
C VAL A 5 -4.20 -1.70 65.95
N SER A 6 -3.61 -0.64 65.41
CA SER A 6 -3.77 -0.28 64.00
C SER A 6 -3.11 -1.36 63.15
N ARG A 7 -3.91 -2.26 62.56
CA ARG A 7 -3.44 -3.12 61.47
C ARG A 7 -3.20 -2.22 60.26
N SER A 8 -1.95 -1.84 60.04
CA SER A 8 -1.55 -1.20 58.78
C SER A 8 -1.92 -2.16 57.64
N SER A 9 -2.79 -1.70 56.74
CA SER A 9 -3.01 -2.34 55.45
C SER A 9 -1.65 -2.54 54.78
N ARG A 10 -1.23 -3.80 54.60
CA ARG A 10 -0.05 -4.15 53.79
C ARG A 10 -0.43 -3.96 52.33
N GLY A 11 -0.35 -2.73 51.85
CA GLY A 11 -0.48 -2.39 50.44
C GLY A 11 0.84 -2.66 49.72
N GLY A 12 0.95 -3.80 49.04
CA GLY A 12 2.08 -4.15 48.20
C GLY A 12 1.68 -5.27 47.25
N PHE A 13 2.23 -5.26 46.04
CA PHE A 13 1.99 -6.31 45.05
C PHE A 13 2.68 -7.59 45.46
N THR A 14 1.96 -8.69 45.34
CA THR A 14 2.50 -10.04 45.47
C THR A 14 3.40 -10.37 44.26
N LEU A 15 4.32 -11.31 44.44
CA LEU A 15 5.20 -11.76 43.36
C LEU A 15 4.39 -12.31 42.17
N ILE A 16 3.25 -12.97 42.43
CA ILE A 16 2.33 -13.48 41.40
C ILE A 16 1.74 -12.32 40.59
N GLU A 17 1.24 -11.27 41.25
CA GLU A 17 0.69 -10.10 40.55
C GLU A 17 1.74 -9.42 39.66
N ILE A 18 2.99 -9.33 40.12
CA ILE A 18 4.09 -8.76 39.32
C ILE A 18 4.36 -9.62 38.07
N VAL A 19 4.45 -10.94 38.24
CA VAL A 19 4.69 -11.87 37.12
C VAL A 19 3.53 -11.82 36.12
N VAL A 20 2.29 -11.87 36.60
CA VAL A 20 1.09 -11.81 35.76
C VAL A 20 1.00 -10.46 35.04
N SER A 21 1.24 -9.35 35.73
CA SER A 21 1.18 -8.01 35.12
C SER A 21 2.25 -7.84 34.05
N THR A 22 3.48 -8.31 34.31
CA THR A 22 4.58 -8.24 33.34
C THR A 22 4.29 -9.12 32.12
N ALA A 23 3.75 -10.32 32.33
CA ALA A 23 3.36 -11.20 31.23
C ALA A 23 2.24 -10.59 30.37
N LEU A 24 1.21 -10.03 30.99
CA LEU A 24 0.13 -9.34 30.27
C LEU A 24 0.65 -8.13 29.51
N LEU A 25 1.54 -7.33 30.11
CA LEU A 25 2.15 -6.19 29.45
C LEU A 25 2.98 -6.62 28.24
N ALA A 26 3.79 -7.68 28.37
CA ALA A 26 4.57 -8.21 27.24
C ALA A 26 3.68 -8.70 26.08
N VAL A 27 2.58 -9.39 26.38
CA VAL A 27 1.61 -9.84 25.37
C VAL A 27 0.97 -8.65 24.65
N VAL A 28 0.54 -7.63 25.40
CA VAL A 28 -0.09 -6.43 24.83
C VAL A 28 0.91 -5.65 23.96
N CYS A 29 2.13 -5.43 24.46
CA CYS A 29 3.21 -4.79 23.69
C CYS A 29 3.51 -5.54 22.40
N THR A 30 3.59 -6.88 22.46
CA THR A 30 3.85 -7.71 21.29
C THR A 30 2.73 -7.60 20.26
N GLY A 31 1.47 -7.61 20.70
CA GLY A 31 0.31 -7.42 19.82
C GLY A 31 0.33 -6.07 19.10
N PHE A 32 0.61 -4.98 19.81
CA PHE A 32 0.71 -3.65 19.21
C PHE A 32 1.88 -3.53 18.22
N LEU A 33 3.04 -4.11 18.54
CA LEU A 33 4.19 -4.11 17.63
C LEU A 33 3.89 -4.90 16.35
N MET A 34 3.24 -6.06 16.44
CA MET A 34 2.83 -6.83 15.26
C MET A 34 1.82 -6.06 14.40
N MET A 35 0.81 -5.45 15.02
CA MET A 35 -0.18 -4.65 14.29
C MET A 35 0.45 -3.43 13.60
N THR A 36 1.40 -2.77 14.28
CA THR A 36 2.15 -1.64 13.71
C THR A 36 3.03 -2.09 12.56
N ALA A 37 3.74 -3.22 12.70
CA ALA A 37 4.60 -3.77 11.65
C ALA A 37 3.79 -4.20 10.42
N ALA A 38 2.61 -4.81 10.61
CA ALA A 38 1.71 -5.18 9.53
C ALA A 38 1.26 -3.95 8.74
N ASN A 39 0.81 -2.89 9.43
CA ASN A 39 0.39 -1.66 8.79
C ASN A 39 1.56 -0.92 8.11
N ALA A 40 2.75 -0.92 8.71
CA ALA A 40 3.95 -0.33 8.13
C ALA A 40 4.40 -1.06 6.85
N GLY A 41 4.27 -2.40 6.82
CA GLY A 41 4.55 -3.20 5.63
C GLY A 41 3.56 -2.96 4.50
N GLN A 42 2.28 -2.72 4.82
CA GLN A 42 1.28 -2.36 3.81
C GLN A 42 1.53 -0.97 3.24
N LEU A 43 1.78 0.02 4.11
CA LEU A 43 2.07 1.40 3.69
C LEU A 43 3.34 1.49 2.83
N SER A 44 4.41 0.76 3.18
CA SER A 44 5.63 0.75 2.37
C SER A 44 5.42 0.08 1.00
N GLY A 45 4.57 -0.94 0.94
CA GLY A 45 4.13 -1.55 -0.33
C GLY A 45 3.34 -0.59 -1.20
N GLU A 46 2.35 0.11 -0.63
CA GLU A 46 1.51 1.08 -1.34
C GLU A 46 2.31 2.28 -1.84
N GLN A 47 3.18 2.85 -1.01
CA GLN A 47 4.06 3.96 -1.42
C GLN A 47 4.99 3.57 -2.57
N ARG A 48 5.52 2.34 -2.56
CA ARG A 48 6.36 1.83 -3.65
C ARG A 48 5.57 1.73 -4.95
N LEU A 49 4.33 1.23 -4.89
CA LEU A 49 3.45 1.10 -6.06
C LEU A 49 3.05 2.48 -6.62
N GLU A 50 2.71 3.44 -5.75
CA GLU A 50 2.35 4.79 -6.17
C GLU A 50 3.53 5.51 -6.85
N GLN A 51 4.73 5.40 -6.27
CA GLN A 51 5.94 5.96 -6.87
C GLN A 51 6.28 5.28 -8.21
N SER A 52 6.15 3.96 -8.28
CA SER A 52 6.37 3.20 -9.52
C SER A 52 5.39 3.64 -10.62
N ASN A 53 4.10 3.77 -10.30
CA ASN A 53 3.10 4.23 -11.26
C ASN A 53 3.36 5.67 -11.74
N TYR A 54 3.78 6.56 -10.84
CA TYR A 54 4.18 7.92 -11.21
C TYR A 54 5.36 7.92 -12.20
N ASN A 55 6.38 7.09 -11.95
CA ASN A 55 7.53 6.97 -12.83
C ASN A 55 7.16 6.41 -14.21
N LEU A 56 6.35 5.35 -14.26
CA LEU A 56 5.84 4.78 -15.51
C LEU A 56 5.01 5.81 -16.29
N SER A 57 4.16 6.56 -15.59
CA SER A 57 3.38 7.66 -16.17
C SER A 57 4.27 8.73 -16.80
N ALA A 58 5.36 9.13 -16.13
CA ALA A 58 6.32 10.08 -16.67
C ALA A 58 7.00 9.55 -17.95
N LEU A 59 7.43 8.28 -17.95
CA LEU A 59 8.03 7.64 -19.12
C LEU A 59 7.07 7.57 -20.32
N ALA A 60 5.79 7.28 -20.07
CA ALA A 60 4.77 7.28 -21.13
C ALA A 60 4.57 8.66 -21.76
N VAL A 61 4.62 9.72 -20.94
CA VAL A 61 4.55 11.11 -21.41
C VAL A 61 5.79 11.48 -22.24
N GLU A 62 6.96 10.96 -21.89
CA GLU A 62 8.22 11.22 -22.59
C GLU A 62 8.34 10.53 -23.96
N GLY A 63 7.49 9.55 -24.26
CA GLY A 63 7.58 8.82 -25.52
C GLY A 63 8.17 7.41 -25.39
N GLU A 64 8.51 6.96 -24.18
CA GLU A 64 9.09 5.63 -23.94
C GLU A 64 8.01 4.53 -24.05
N GLY A 65 8.44 3.27 -24.18
CA GLY A 65 7.56 2.09 -24.24
C GLY A 65 7.58 1.35 -25.58
N GLU A 66 7.36 0.05 -25.52
CA GLU A 66 7.38 -0.83 -26.69
C GLU A 66 5.97 -1.00 -27.26
N PRO A 67 5.80 -0.96 -28.59
CA PRO A 67 4.51 -1.20 -29.21
C PRO A 67 4.10 -2.67 -29.02
N THR A 68 2.88 -2.90 -28.52
CA THR A 68 2.38 -4.27 -28.28
C THR A 68 1.87 -4.93 -29.57
N GLY A 69 1.62 -4.12 -30.60
CA GLY A 69 0.95 -4.54 -31.84
C GLY A 69 -0.58 -4.49 -31.77
N GLU A 70 -1.16 -4.20 -30.60
CA GLU A 70 -2.59 -3.95 -30.46
C GLU A 70 -2.96 -2.51 -30.86
N THR A 71 -4.20 -2.33 -31.34
CA THR A 71 -4.74 -1.01 -31.68
C THR A 71 -6.16 -0.87 -31.16
N ILE A 72 -6.54 0.36 -30.82
CA ILE A 72 -7.92 0.74 -30.59
C ILE A 72 -8.37 1.71 -31.68
N ALA A 73 -9.59 1.52 -32.19
CA ALA A 73 -10.22 2.43 -33.10
C ALA A 73 -11.32 3.22 -32.37
N VAL A 74 -11.26 4.54 -32.45
CA VAL A 74 -12.29 5.43 -31.91
C VAL A 74 -13.10 5.99 -33.08
N GLU A 75 -14.40 5.73 -33.05
CA GLU A 75 -15.34 6.20 -34.06
C GLU A 75 -16.13 7.40 -33.53
N PHE A 76 -15.95 8.55 -34.17
CA PHE A 76 -16.69 9.77 -33.88
C PHE A 76 -17.84 9.90 -34.87
N GLY A 77 -19.05 9.59 -34.42
CA GLY A 77 -20.26 9.76 -35.23
C GLY A 77 -20.68 11.23 -35.32
N LEU A 78 -20.96 11.72 -36.53
CA LEU A 78 -21.62 13.00 -36.78
C LEU A 78 -23.06 12.75 -37.25
N GLU A 79 -24.03 13.51 -36.71
CA GLU A 79 -25.47 13.33 -36.98
C GLU A 79 -25.85 13.45 -38.47
N GLU A 80 -25.06 14.17 -39.27
CA GLU A 80 -25.34 14.45 -40.70
C GLU A 80 -24.45 13.67 -41.69
N GLY A 81 -23.66 12.69 -41.21
CA GLY A 81 -22.89 11.79 -42.07
C GLY A 81 -21.42 12.16 -42.27
N ASN A 82 -20.63 11.10 -42.51
CA ASN A 82 -19.17 10.97 -42.39
C ASN A 82 -18.64 11.09 -40.96
N GLY A 83 -18.70 9.96 -40.23
CA GLY A 83 -17.94 9.82 -38.98
C GLY A 83 -16.44 9.78 -39.23
N VAL A 84 -15.67 10.25 -38.26
CA VAL A 84 -14.21 10.19 -38.27
C VAL A 84 -13.78 8.95 -37.49
N ARG A 85 -12.82 8.18 -38.04
CA ARG A 85 -12.21 7.04 -37.35
C ARG A 85 -10.75 7.35 -37.07
N GLU A 86 -10.39 7.38 -35.79
CA GLU A 86 -9.00 7.53 -35.35
C GLU A 86 -8.47 6.19 -34.84
N ILE A 87 -7.21 5.90 -35.14
CA ILE A 87 -6.54 4.66 -34.72
C ILE A 87 -5.42 5.04 -33.76
N PHE A 88 -5.41 4.38 -32.61
CA PHE A 88 -4.37 4.54 -31.61
C PHE A 88 -3.65 3.21 -31.42
N GLU A 89 -2.32 3.28 -31.43
CA GLU A 89 -1.42 2.16 -31.19
C GLU A 89 -1.21 2.01 -29.68
N GLN A 90 -1.29 0.76 -29.20
CA GLN A 90 -1.04 0.43 -27.81
C GLN A 90 0.46 0.24 -27.57
N TYR A 91 0.93 0.80 -26.46
CA TYR A 91 2.30 0.68 -25.98
C TYR A 91 2.29 0.18 -24.53
N GLU A 92 3.36 -0.51 -24.16
CA GLU A 92 3.60 -1.01 -22.82
C GLU A 92 4.96 -0.53 -22.30
N ILE A 93 4.99 -0.06 -21.06
CA ILE A 93 6.23 0.20 -20.31
C ILE A 93 6.23 -0.70 -19.09
N THR A 94 7.34 -1.40 -18.90
CA THR A 94 7.56 -2.30 -17.76
C THR A 94 8.75 -1.79 -16.96
N GLU A 95 8.59 -1.70 -15.64
CA GLU A 95 9.72 -1.49 -14.73
C GLU A 95 10.62 -2.75 -14.79
N SER A 96 11.94 -2.58 -14.91
CA SER A 96 12.94 -3.58 -15.35
C SER A 96 12.78 -5.04 -14.88
N GLU A 97 13.33 -5.97 -15.67
CA GLU A 97 13.15 -7.45 -15.66
C GLU A 97 13.39 -8.22 -14.34
N GLU A 98 13.84 -7.59 -13.27
CA GLU A 98 14.00 -8.26 -11.97
C GLU A 98 12.75 -8.07 -11.11
N ASP A 99 11.85 -9.04 -11.24
CA ASP A 99 10.82 -9.44 -10.27
C ASP A 99 9.49 -8.68 -10.36
N THR A 100 8.55 -9.21 -11.16
CA THR A 100 7.14 -8.74 -11.23
C THR A 100 7.03 -7.22 -11.36
N GLY A 101 7.78 -6.66 -12.32
CA GLY A 101 7.76 -5.24 -12.63
C GLY A 101 6.35 -4.73 -12.84
N ASN A 102 6.04 -3.61 -12.21
CA ASN A 102 4.82 -2.88 -12.50
C ASN A 102 4.83 -2.53 -13.99
N HIS A 103 3.69 -2.71 -14.66
CA HIS A 103 3.56 -2.43 -16.08
C HIS A 103 2.43 -1.43 -16.27
N MET A 104 2.55 -0.62 -17.31
CA MET A 104 1.53 0.34 -17.69
C MET A 104 1.31 0.29 -19.19
N THR A 105 0.04 0.21 -19.57
CA THR A 105 -0.42 0.26 -20.96
C THR A 105 -1.00 1.64 -21.25
N PHE A 106 -0.64 2.22 -22.40
CA PHE A 106 -1.21 3.49 -22.87
C PHE A 106 -1.31 3.49 -24.40
N TYR A 107 -2.01 4.49 -24.94
CA TYR A 107 -2.32 4.58 -26.36
C TYR A 107 -1.78 5.87 -26.95
N ARG A 108 -1.16 5.78 -28.14
CA ARG A 108 -0.70 6.95 -28.91
C ARG A 108 -1.40 7.02 -30.25
N HIS A 109 -1.80 8.22 -30.64
CA HIS A 109 -2.32 8.45 -31.98
C HIS A 109 -1.18 8.28 -32.99
N ARG A 110 -1.47 7.64 -34.11
CA ARG A 110 -0.51 7.41 -35.20
C ARG A 110 -0.17 8.69 -35.96
#